data_AF-A0A660M5Y6-F1
#
_entry.id   AF-A0A660M5Y6-F1
#
_cell.length_a   1.000
_cell.length_b   1.000
_cell.length_c   1.000
_cell.angle_alpha   90.00
_cell.angle_beta   90.00
_cell.angle_gamma   90.00
#
_symmetry.space_group_name_H-M   'P 1'
#
loop_
_entity.id
_entity.type
_entity.pdbx_description
1 polymer ?
#
loop_
_entity_poly.entity_id
_entity_poly.type
_entity_poly.pdbx_seq_one_letter_code
_entity_poly.pdbx_strand_id
1 'polypeptide(L)'
;MGNITIDERRVQKMQQRLGKATKLITDDNYLPMFRNRQINYAREFDYSIKLAKRKRNPRKYFAFIWSSANLAKTVDWLRKLIAQAKAKAAEERHKQKMQEQAALPLNIAGLEKLAQMKHSYNLIT
;
A
#
# COMPACT_ATOMS: atom_id res chain seq x y z
N MET A 1 -7.73 -16.85 -35.90
CA MET A 1 -7.44 -16.81 -34.45
C MET A 1 -6.26 -17.75 -34.21
N GLY A 2 -5.04 -17.24 -34.00
CA GLY A 2 -3.87 -18.10 -33.84
C GLY A 2 -3.96 -18.87 -32.52
N ASN A 3 -3.90 -20.20 -32.57
CA ASN A 3 -3.74 -21.03 -31.38
C ASN A 3 -2.38 -20.71 -30.77
N ILE A 4 -2.39 -19.92 -29.69
CA ILE A 4 -1.21 -19.73 -28.85
C ILE A 4 -1.07 -21.04 -28.07
N THR A 5 -0.33 -22.00 -28.63
CA THR A 5 0.08 -23.19 -27.88
C THR A 5 0.98 -22.70 -26.75
N ILE A 6 0.43 -22.59 -25.53
CA ILE A 6 1.18 -22.12 -24.39
C ILE A 6 2.15 -23.24 -23.99
N ASP A 7 3.43 -23.07 -24.32
CA ASP A 7 4.52 -23.96 -23.90
C ASP A 7 4.49 -24.14 -22.36
N GLU A 8 4.42 -25.38 -21.89
CA GLU A 8 4.40 -25.74 -20.47
C GLU A 8 5.57 -25.14 -19.69
N ARG A 9 6.77 -25.05 -20.30
CA ARG A 9 7.93 -24.41 -19.69
C ARG A 9 7.69 -22.93 -19.43
N ARG A 10 6.98 -22.27 -20.35
CA ARG A 10 6.58 -20.87 -20.22
C ARG A 10 5.52 -20.70 -19.12
N VAL A 11 4.56 -21.61 -19.02
CA VAL A 11 3.56 -21.64 -17.93
C VAL A 11 4.26 -21.72 -16.58
N GLN A 12 5.11 -22.72 -16.38
CA GLN A 12 5.84 -22.91 -15.12
C GLN A 12 6.66 -21.67 -14.74
N LYS A 13 7.37 -21.08 -15.71
CA LYS A 13 8.15 -19.85 -15.49
C LYS A 13 7.26 -18.67 -15.10
N MET A 14 6.06 -18.54 -15.68
CA MET A 14 5.10 -17.49 -15.30
C MET A 14 4.53 -17.73 -13.90
N GLN A 15 4.15 -18.96 -13.58
CA GLN A 15 3.66 -19.35 -12.25
C GLN A 15 4.71 -19.09 -11.16
N GLN A 16 5.98 -19.41 -11.41
CA GLN A 16 7.09 -19.08 -10.50
C GLN A 16 7.21 -17.57 -10.27
N ARG A 17 7.15 -16.77 -11.34
CA ARG A 17 7.25 -15.29 -11.27
C ARG A 17 6.06 -14.63 -10.57
N LEU A 18 4.85 -15.18 -10.75
CA LEU A 18 3.63 -14.73 -10.09
C LEU A 18 3.61 -15.13 -8.60
N GLY A 19 4.34 -16.19 -8.23
CA GLY A 19 4.57 -16.60 -6.85
C GLY A 19 3.27 -16.81 -6.07
N LYS A 20 3.05 -16.01 -5.02
CA LYS A 20 1.86 -16.14 -4.16
C LYS A 20 0.53 -15.86 -4.91
N ALA A 21 0.57 -15.08 -5.99
CA ALA A 21 -0.61 -14.77 -6.80
C ALA A 21 -1.13 -15.99 -7.57
N THR A 22 -0.25 -16.96 -7.89
CA THR A 22 -0.61 -18.15 -8.65
C THR A 22 -1.75 -18.94 -7.97
N LYS A 23 -1.79 -18.99 -6.63
CA LYS A 23 -2.88 -19.64 -5.88
C LYS A 23 -4.26 -18.98 -6.05
N LEU A 24 -4.28 -17.74 -6.54
CA LEU A 24 -5.49 -16.97 -6.83
C LEU A 24 -5.95 -17.09 -8.29
N ILE A 25 -5.11 -17.67 -9.16
CA ILE A 25 -5.38 -17.85 -10.59
C ILE A 25 -5.78 -19.31 -10.78
N THR A 26 -6.91 -19.54 -11.46
CA THR A 26 -7.47 -20.90 -11.61
C THR A 26 -7.16 -21.49 -12.99
N ASP A 27 -7.00 -20.66 -14.01
CA ASP A 27 -6.78 -21.08 -15.38
C ASP A 27 -5.48 -20.44 -15.90
N ASP A 28 -4.59 -21.31 -16.40
CA ASP A 28 -3.26 -20.95 -16.87
C ASP A 28 -3.29 -20.06 -18.13
N ASN A 29 -4.39 -20.08 -18.89
CA ASN A 29 -4.61 -19.20 -20.04
C ASN A 29 -4.58 -17.72 -19.67
N TYR A 30 -4.88 -17.39 -18.41
CA TYR A 30 -4.88 -16.01 -17.92
C TYR A 30 -3.56 -15.59 -17.28
N LEU A 31 -2.57 -16.49 -17.11
CA LEU A 31 -1.26 -16.14 -16.54
C LEU A 31 -0.57 -14.98 -17.25
N PRO A 32 -0.57 -14.88 -18.61
CA PRO A 32 0.03 -13.74 -19.30
C PRO A 32 -0.62 -12.42 -18.91
N MET A 33 -1.94 -12.38 -18.74
CA MET A 33 -2.67 -11.19 -18.31
C MET A 33 -2.24 -10.77 -16.91
N PHE A 34 -2.28 -11.67 -15.92
CA PHE A 34 -1.87 -11.34 -14.55
C PHE A 34 -0.40 -10.96 -14.46
N ARG A 35 0.47 -11.61 -15.26
CA ARG A 35 1.89 -11.27 -15.32
C ARG A 35 2.09 -9.85 -15.87
N ASN A 36 1.36 -9.46 -16.92
CA ASN A 36 1.38 -8.09 -17.41
C ASN A 36 0.94 -7.08 -16.33
N ARG A 37 -0.12 -7.40 -15.56
CA ARG A 37 -0.58 -6.54 -14.46
C ARG A 37 0.46 -6.42 -13.33
N GLN A 38 1.12 -7.52 -12.98
CA GLN A 38 2.19 -7.53 -11.98
C GLN A 38 3.38 -6.65 -12.41
N ILE A 39 3.74 -6.64 -13.70
CA ILE A 39 4.83 -5.79 -14.21
C ILE A 39 4.44 -4.31 -14.18
N ASN A 40 3.25 -3.98 -14.70
CA ASN A 40 2.84 -2.60 -14.90
C ASN A 40 2.31 -1.91 -13.64
N TYR A 41 1.80 -2.68 -12.69
CA TYR A 41 1.13 -2.18 -11.48
C TYR A 41 1.61 -2.92 -10.23
N ALA A 42 2.92 -3.12 -10.08
CA ALA A 42 3.51 -3.99 -9.05
C ALA A 42 2.98 -3.71 -7.62
N ARG A 43 2.87 -2.43 -7.25
CA ARG A 43 2.46 -2.01 -5.91
C ARG A 43 0.98 -2.27 -5.65
N GLU A 44 0.13 -1.94 -6.62
CA GLU A 44 -1.31 -2.21 -6.60
C GLU A 44 -1.58 -3.71 -6.64
N PHE A 45 -0.82 -4.46 -7.44
CA PHE A 45 -0.89 -5.91 -7.58
C PHE A 45 -0.58 -6.59 -6.24
N ASP A 46 0.52 -6.25 -5.58
CA ASP A 46 0.86 -6.82 -4.27
C ASP A 46 -0.17 -6.50 -3.19
N TYR A 47 -0.69 -5.27 -3.18
CA TYR A 47 -1.77 -4.90 -2.26
C TYR A 47 -3.04 -5.70 -2.52
N SER A 48 -3.38 -5.90 -3.80
CA SER A 48 -4.58 -6.64 -4.20
C SER A 48 -4.53 -8.12 -3.79
N ILE A 49 -3.34 -8.76 -3.77
CA ILE A 49 -3.16 -10.12 -3.25
C ILE A 49 -3.51 -10.18 -1.77
N LYS A 50 -3.06 -9.20 -0.98
CA LYS A 50 -3.38 -9.11 0.46
C LYS A 50 -4.89 -8.90 0.67
N LEU A 51 -5.51 -8.07 -0.16
CA LEU A 51 -6.94 -7.78 -0.08
C LEU A 51 -7.80 -8.98 -0.46
N ALA A 52 -7.44 -9.70 -1.53
CA ALA A 52 -8.18 -10.86 -2.00
C ALA A 52 -8.28 -11.97 -0.94
N LYS A 53 -7.20 -12.21 -0.18
CA LYS A 53 -7.19 -13.20 0.91
C LYS A 53 -8.21 -12.93 2.02
N ARG A 54 -8.66 -11.68 2.17
CA ARG A 54 -9.65 -11.29 3.19
C ARG A 54 -11.10 -11.45 2.69
N LYS A 55 -11.31 -11.80 1.42
CA LYS A 55 -12.64 -11.92 0.83
C LYS A 55 -13.15 -13.36 0.94
N ARG A 56 -14.48 -13.51 1.00
CA ARG A 56 -15.15 -14.82 1.05
C ARG A 56 -14.73 -15.76 -0.09
N ASN A 57 -14.56 -15.20 -1.29
CA ASN A 57 -14.01 -15.95 -2.43
C ASN A 57 -12.80 -15.18 -3.02
N PRO A 58 -11.57 -15.50 -2.57
CA PRO A 58 -10.37 -14.79 -2.99
C PRO A 58 -10.10 -14.86 -4.49
N ARG A 59 -10.29 -16.03 -5.11
CA ARG A 59 -10.01 -16.26 -6.54
C ARG A 59 -10.94 -15.45 -7.43
N LYS A 60 -12.25 -15.56 -7.20
CA LYS A 60 -13.27 -14.82 -7.96
C LYS A 60 -13.06 -13.31 -7.83
N TYR A 61 -12.79 -12.84 -6.61
CA TYR A 61 -12.53 -11.42 -6.37
C TYR A 61 -11.27 -10.93 -7.10
N PHE A 62 -10.17 -11.67 -7.01
CA PHE A 62 -8.91 -11.31 -7.65
C PHE A 62 -9.03 -11.24 -9.18
N ALA A 63 -9.72 -12.21 -9.79
CA ALA A 63 -10.01 -12.19 -11.22
C ALA A 63 -10.92 -11.00 -11.61
N PHE A 64 -11.95 -10.72 -10.82
CA PHE A 64 -12.89 -9.63 -11.09
C PHE A 64 -12.22 -8.27 -11.15
N ILE A 65 -11.38 -7.94 -10.16
CA ILE A 65 -10.72 -6.64 -10.10
C ILE A 65 -9.66 -6.47 -11.20
N TRP A 66 -8.98 -7.56 -11.61
CA TRP A 66 -7.95 -7.51 -12.65
C TRP A 66 -8.45 -7.82 -14.06
N SER A 67 -9.76 -8.02 -14.23
CA SER A 67 -10.38 -8.14 -15.54
C SER A 67 -10.13 -6.89 -16.39
N SER A 68 -9.94 -7.07 -17.69
CA SER A 68 -9.65 -5.96 -18.61
C SER A 68 -10.72 -4.87 -18.58
N ALA A 69 -11.99 -5.23 -18.40
CA ALA A 69 -13.11 -4.29 -18.30
C ALA A 69 -13.01 -3.33 -17.11
N ASN A 70 -12.38 -3.77 -16.01
CA ASN A 70 -12.31 -3.00 -14.77
C ASN A 70 -10.92 -2.40 -14.50
N LEU A 71 -9.93 -2.64 -15.37
CA LEU A 71 -8.53 -2.38 -15.06
C LEU A 71 -8.25 -0.95 -14.58
N ALA A 72 -8.65 0.06 -15.37
CA ALA A 72 -8.37 1.45 -15.05
C ALA A 72 -9.01 1.86 -13.71
N LYS A 73 -10.29 1.51 -13.54
CA LYS A 73 -11.04 1.77 -12.30
C LYS A 73 -10.39 1.08 -11.09
N THR A 74 -9.99 -0.18 -11.25
CA THR A 74 -9.32 -0.95 -10.18
C THR A 74 -7.99 -0.32 -9.79
N VAL A 75 -7.15 0.04 -10.76
CA VAL A 75 -5.83 0.62 -10.50
C VAL A 75 -5.97 1.95 -9.76
N ASP A 76 -6.85 2.84 -10.21
CA ASP A 76 -7.06 4.14 -9.55
C ASP A 76 -7.64 3.98 -8.15
N TRP A 77 -8.57 3.04 -7.96
CA TRP A 77 -9.09 2.72 -6.64
C TRP A 77 -8.01 2.16 -5.70
N LEU A 78 -7.17 1.24 -6.17
CA LEU A 78 -6.07 0.68 -5.38
C LEU A 78 -5.05 1.76 -5.00
N ARG A 79 -4.73 2.70 -5.90
CA ARG A 79 -3.87 3.85 -5.59
C ARG A 79 -4.42 4.69 -4.45
N LYS A 80 -5.72 5.00 -4.48
CA LYS A 80 -6.39 5.76 -3.41
C LYS A 80 -6.32 5.03 -2.08
N LEU A 81 -6.62 3.73 -2.04
CA LEU A 81 -6.52 2.93 -0.81
C LEU A 81 -5.10 2.91 -0.24
N ILE A 82 -4.10 2.77 -1.11
CA ILE A 82 -2.71 2.76 -0.70
C ILE A 82 -2.29 4.14 -0.17
N ALA A 83 -2.74 5.23 -0.78
CA ALA A 83 -2.49 6.59 -0.32
C ALA A 83 -3.12 6.84 1.05
N GLN A 84 -4.38 6.43 1.24
CA GLN A 84 -5.07 6.49 2.54
C GLN A 84 -4.34 5.71 3.62
N ALA A 85 -3.87 4.49 3.30
CA ALA A 85 -3.10 3.69 4.25
C ALA A 85 -1.78 4.38 4.65
N LYS A 86 -1.12 5.08 3.72
CA LYS A 86 0.07 5.89 4.02
C LYS A 86 -0.24 7.10 4.89
N ALA A 87 -1.30 7.84 4.58
CA ALA A 87 -1.71 9.01 5.35
C ALA A 87 -2.02 8.63 6.81
N LYS A 88 -2.80 7.56 7.01
CA LYS A 88 -3.10 7.05 8.35
C LYS A 88 -1.84 6.64 9.12
N ALA A 89 -0.89 5.97 8.47
CA ALA A 89 0.37 5.61 9.12
C ALA A 89 1.22 6.84 9.49
N ALA A 90 1.17 7.91 8.70
CA ALA A 90 1.84 9.16 9.02
C ALA A 90 1.19 9.89 10.19
N GLU A 91 -0.14 9.94 10.23
CA GLU A 91 -0.90 10.50 11.36
C GLU A 91 -0.57 9.79 12.68
N GLU A 92 -0.55 8.46 12.67
CA GLU A 92 -0.23 7.69 13.89
C GLU A 92 1.20 7.95 14.37
N ARG A 93 2.18 8.07 13.46
CA ARG A 93 3.55 8.47 13.83
C ARG A 93 3.61 9.88 14.40
N HIS A 94 2.84 10.81 13.84
CA HIS A 94 2.78 12.18 14.34
C HIS A 94 2.19 12.22 15.76
N LYS A 95 1.09 11.48 16.00
CA LYS A 95 0.50 11.34 17.33
C LYS A 95 1.49 10.74 18.33
N GLN A 96 2.22 9.70 17.96
CA GLN A 96 3.25 9.10 18.81
C GLN A 96 4.32 10.11 19.19
N LYS A 97 4.85 10.87 18.22
CA LYS A 97 5.84 11.94 18.51
C LYS A 97 5.30 13.04 19.42
N MET A 98 4.03 13.44 19.24
CA MET A 98 3.39 14.42 20.11
C MET A 98 3.21 13.88 21.54
N GLN A 99 2.86 12.62 21.69
CA GLN A 99 2.78 11.96 23.00
C GLN A 99 4.15 11.86 23.66
N GLU A 100 5.19 11.46 22.92
CA GLU A 100 6.57 11.43 23.41
C GLU A 100 7.03 12.83 23.86
N GLN A 101 6.77 13.87 23.08
CA GLN A 101 7.09 15.24 23.44
C GLN A 101 6.31 15.73 24.66
N ALA A 102 5.02 15.41 24.76
CA ALA A 102 4.19 15.75 25.92
C ALA A 102 4.62 15.00 27.19
N ALA A 103 5.22 13.81 27.03
CA ALA A 103 5.75 13.01 28.13
C ALA A 103 7.16 13.45 28.60
N LEU A 104 7.83 14.37 27.88
CA LEU A 104 9.10 14.93 28.33
C LEU A 104 8.88 15.79 29.58
N PRO A 105 9.74 15.67 30.60
CA PRO A 105 9.65 16.52 31.77
C PRO A 105 9.80 17.98 31.37
N LEU A 106 8.94 18.84 31.92
CA LEU A 106 9.01 20.28 31.69
C LEU A 106 10.37 20.80 32.15
N ASN A 107 11.13 21.41 31.24
CA ASN A 107 12.40 22.05 31.57
C ASN A 107 12.13 23.42 32.23
N ILE A 108 11.87 23.40 33.54
CA ILE A 108 11.54 24.58 34.35
C ILE A 108 12.65 25.64 34.24
N ALA A 109 13.92 25.24 34.36
CA ALA A 109 15.05 26.16 34.28
C ALA A 109 15.19 26.83 32.89
N GLY A 110 14.88 26.08 31.83
CA GLY A 110 14.83 26.63 30.47
C GLY A 110 13.69 27.63 30.29
N LEU A 111 12.51 27.35 30.85
CA LEU A 111 11.35 28.25 30.82
C LEU A 111 11.61 29.54 31.61
N GLU A 112 12.24 29.45 32.77
CA GLU A 112 12.62 30.63 33.59
C GLU A 112 13.61 31.53 32.85
N LYS A 113 14.65 30.98 32.23
CA LYS A 113 15.57 31.75 31.37
C LYS A 113 14.85 32.43 30.21
N LEU A 114 13.88 31.75 29.61
CA LEU A 114 13.10 32.27 28.48
C LEU A 114 12.17 33.41 28.95
N ALA A 115 11.56 33.29 30.13
CA ALA A 115 10.78 34.36 30.75
C ALA A 115 11.65 35.59 31.07
N GLN A 116 12.83 35.38 31.65
CA GLN A 116 13.80 36.45 31.92
C GLN A 116 14.22 37.17 30.63
N MET A 117 14.52 36.44 29.56
CA MET A 117 14.84 37.04 28.26
C MET A 117 13.66 37.86 27.73
N LYS A 118 12.44 37.34 27.74
CA LYS A 118 11.27 38.08 27.26
C LYS A 118 11.02 39.37 28.04
N HIS A 119 11.26 39.36 29.35
CA HIS A 119 11.20 40.56 30.17
C HIS A 119 12.33 41.55 29.80
N SER A 120 13.56 41.08 29.60
CA SER A 120 14.68 41.95 29.19
C SER A 120 14.50 42.63 27.83
N TYR A 121 13.72 42.02 26.93
CA TYR A 121 13.41 42.58 25.61
C TYR A 121 12.05 43.31 25.56
N ASN A 122 11.37 43.52 26.70
CA ASN A 122 10.02 44.11 26.77
C ASN A 122 8.99 43.41 25.84
N LEU A 123 9.16 42.11 25.63
CA LEU A 123 8.27 41.31 24.76
C LEU A 123 7.04 40.79 25.48
N ILE A 124 6.97 40.97 26.80
CA ILE A 124 5.81 40.68 27.64
C ILE A 124 5.70 41.83 28.65
N THR A 125 4.51 42.41 28.77
CA THR A 125 4.15 43.43 29.76
C THR A 125 3.71 42.79 31.07
#